data_AF-A0A554L0X2-F1
#
_entry.id   AF-A0A554L0X2-F1
#
_cell.length_a   1.000
_cell.length_b   1.000
_cell.length_c   1.000
_cell.angle_alpha   90.00
_cell.angle_beta   90.00
_cell.angle_gamma   90.00
#
_symmetry.space_group_name_H-M   'P 1'
#
loop_
_entity.id
_entity.type
_entity.pdbx_description
1 polymer ?
#
loop_
_entity_poly.entity_id
_entity_poly.type
_entity_poly.pdbx_seq_one_letter_code
_entity_poly.pdbx_strand_id
1 'polypeptide(L)'
;MDIHKKYLILDEERNAIDYLNRAVEFLEKIDIDFVYLKWFTIAFHGAVYSFVLLVLQEIHSDQIYQDKKTSSHPLERELISFKAAYELLKTNESTMDDPYNPTGDQDICVKEINDQIRNQMMHFRPTVWASEPWYFARASYPLLDVLKFCIDKYRFKDLGKEVALRNLAKIEKILARHIK
;
A
#
# COMPACT_ATOMS: atom_id res chain seq x y z
N MET A 1 -9.84 41.70 1.65
CA MET A 1 -9.13 40.79 0.73
C MET A 1 -9.25 39.39 1.34
N ASP A 2 -10.30 38.66 0.96
CA ASP A 2 -10.57 37.33 1.53
C ASP A 2 -9.79 36.29 0.74
N ILE A 3 -8.64 35.92 1.28
CA ILE A 3 -7.80 34.86 0.73
C ILE A 3 -8.48 33.58 1.20
N HIS A 4 -9.41 33.04 0.42
CA HIS A 4 -9.92 31.68 0.62
C HIS A 4 -8.72 30.72 0.61
N LYS A 5 -8.18 30.43 1.79
CA LYS A 5 -7.06 29.53 1.97
C LYS A 5 -7.49 28.16 1.49
N LYS A 6 -6.97 27.73 0.34
CA LYS A 6 -7.07 26.34 -0.11
C LYS A 6 -6.18 25.51 0.81
N TYR A 7 -6.78 24.84 1.78
CA TYR A 7 -6.10 23.88 2.63
C TYR A 7 -6.04 22.52 1.93
N LEU A 8 -4.90 21.84 2.02
CA LEU A 8 -4.81 20.41 1.74
C LEU A 8 -5.48 19.68 2.91
N ILE A 9 -6.56 18.96 2.64
CA ILE A 9 -7.28 18.15 3.62
C ILE A 9 -7.17 16.69 3.20
N LEU A 10 -6.33 15.94 3.91
CA LEU A 10 -6.15 14.52 3.74
C LEU A 10 -6.66 13.82 5.00
N ASP A 11 -7.66 12.96 4.82
CA ASP A 11 -7.97 11.91 5.78
C ASP A 11 -7.35 10.59 5.30
N GLU A 12 -7.50 9.54 6.10
CA GLU A 12 -6.88 8.23 5.85
C GLU A 12 -7.38 7.63 4.52
N GLU A 13 -8.68 7.75 4.23
CA GLU A 13 -9.30 7.28 2.98
C GLU A 13 -8.72 8.02 1.76
N ARG A 14 -8.73 9.36 1.80
CA ARG A 14 -8.18 10.17 0.69
C ARG A 14 -6.70 9.91 0.49
N ASN A 15 -5.94 9.68 1.56
CA ASN A 15 -4.52 9.40 1.47
C ASN A 15 -4.25 8.02 0.84
N ALA A 16 -5.03 6.99 1.19
CA ALA A 16 -4.95 5.67 0.56
C ALA A 16 -5.27 5.74 -0.95
N ILE A 17 -6.32 6.48 -1.30
CA ILE A 17 -6.71 6.71 -2.69
C ILE A 17 -5.66 7.53 -3.45
N ASP A 18 -5.07 8.57 -2.85
CA ASP A 18 -3.99 9.33 -3.49
C ASP A 18 -2.77 8.45 -3.75
N TYR A 19 -2.34 7.61 -2.80
CA TYR A 19 -1.26 6.65 -3.06
C TYR A 19 -1.56 5.74 -4.26
N LEU A 20 -2.78 5.22 -4.36
CA LEU A 20 -3.19 4.37 -5.46
C LEU A 20 -3.26 5.14 -6.80
N ASN A 21 -3.71 6.40 -6.78
CA ASN A 21 -3.67 7.31 -7.94
C ASN A 21 -2.23 7.55 -8.40
N ARG A 22 -1.31 7.82 -7.46
CA ARG A 22 0.12 8.04 -7.77
C ARG A 22 0.77 6.78 -8.32
N ALA A 23 0.40 5.61 -7.80
CA ALA A 23 0.87 4.35 -8.35
C ALA A 23 0.48 4.22 -9.84
N VAL A 24 -0.78 4.51 -10.20
CA VAL A 24 -1.20 4.56 -11.62
C VAL A 24 -0.38 5.57 -12.42
N GLU A 25 -0.28 6.81 -11.93
CA GLU A 25 0.42 7.89 -12.65
C GLU A 25 1.86 7.53 -12.97
N PHE A 26 2.60 6.96 -12.01
CA PHE A 26 3.99 6.56 -12.23
C PHE A 26 4.08 5.33 -13.11
N LEU A 27 3.18 4.36 -12.95
CA LEU A 27 3.18 3.15 -13.75
C LEU A 27 2.88 3.44 -15.23
N GLU A 28 2.03 4.44 -15.54
CA GLU A 28 1.76 4.90 -16.90
C GLU A 28 2.98 5.55 -17.59
N LYS A 29 4.03 5.92 -16.83
CA LYS A 29 5.22 6.61 -17.34
C LYS A 29 6.46 5.73 -17.46
N ILE A 30 6.39 4.44 -17.10
CA ILE A 30 7.57 3.55 -17.07
C ILE A 30 8.19 3.32 -18.45
N ASP A 31 7.39 3.37 -19.51
CA ASP A 31 7.87 3.23 -20.90
C ASP A 31 8.64 4.47 -21.37
N ILE A 32 8.52 5.60 -20.64
CA ILE A 32 9.26 6.84 -20.91
C ILE A 32 10.58 6.83 -20.13
N ASP A 33 10.53 6.48 -18.84
CA ASP A 33 11.70 6.44 -17.97
C ASP A 33 11.52 5.42 -16.83
N PHE A 34 12.44 4.47 -16.71
CA PHE A 34 12.40 3.46 -15.64
C PHE A 34 12.60 4.03 -14.24
N VAL A 35 13.04 5.28 -14.07
CA VAL A 35 13.03 5.96 -12.77
C VAL A 35 11.62 5.99 -12.16
N TYR A 36 10.57 5.95 -12.98
CA TYR A 36 9.20 5.90 -12.48
C TYR A 36 8.86 4.58 -11.79
N LEU A 37 9.60 3.48 -12.00
CA LEU A 37 9.41 2.23 -11.24
C LEU A 37 9.72 2.42 -9.75
N LYS A 38 10.69 3.28 -9.42
CA LYS A 38 10.97 3.68 -8.04
C LYS A 38 9.73 4.30 -7.40
N TRP A 39 9.18 5.32 -8.06
CA TRP A 39 8.06 6.09 -7.53
C TRP A 39 6.76 5.29 -7.52
N PHE A 40 6.55 4.44 -8.53
CA PHE A 40 5.49 3.43 -8.54
C PHE A 40 5.60 2.52 -7.31
N THR A 41 6.77 1.95 -7.03
CA THR A 41 6.95 1.03 -5.89
C THR A 41 6.59 1.71 -4.57
N ILE A 42 7.06 2.94 -4.37
CA ILE A 42 6.79 3.71 -3.14
C ILE A 42 5.29 3.99 -3.01
N ALA A 43 4.65 4.44 -4.09
CA ALA A 43 3.23 4.75 -4.08
C ALA A 43 2.37 3.50 -3.93
N PHE A 44 2.71 2.41 -4.61
CA PHE A 44 2.00 1.14 -4.55
C PHE A 44 2.12 0.48 -3.17
N HIS A 45 3.33 0.44 -2.60
CA HIS A 45 3.54 -0.01 -1.21
C HIS A 45 2.72 0.83 -0.22
N GLY A 46 2.75 2.16 -0.37
CA GLY A 46 1.92 3.07 0.42
C GLY A 46 0.43 2.77 0.28
N ALA A 47 -0.05 2.52 -0.94
CA ALA A 47 -1.46 2.18 -1.20
C ALA A 47 -1.85 0.87 -0.49
N VAL A 48 -1.10 -0.23 -0.71
CA VAL A 48 -1.39 -1.51 -0.07
C VAL A 48 -1.41 -1.35 1.45
N TYR A 49 -0.39 -0.70 2.01
CA TYR A 49 -0.32 -0.50 3.46
C TYR A 49 -1.48 0.33 4.01
N SER A 50 -1.82 1.46 3.37
CA SER A 50 -2.92 2.31 3.81
C SER A 50 -4.27 1.61 3.72
N PHE A 51 -4.54 0.85 2.65
CA PHE A 51 -5.79 0.08 2.53
C PHE A 51 -5.89 -1.03 3.58
N VAL A 52 -4.78 -1.70 3.90
CA VAL A 52 -4.74 -2.68 5.00
C VAL A 52 -5.06 -2.01 6.34
N LEU A 53 -4.44 -0.86 6.63
CA LEU A 53 -4.74 -0.11 7.86
C LEU A 53 -6.18 0.38 7.93
N LEU A 54 -6.77 0.83 6.81
CA LEU A 54 -8.17 1.26 6.76
C LEU A 54 -9.12 0.14 7.20
N VAL A 55 -8.93 -1.06 6.67
CA VAL A 55 -9.72 -2.23 7.08
C VAL A 55 -9.49 -2.57 8.55
N LEU A 56 -8.23 -2.61 8.98
CA LEU A 56 -7.89 -2.92 10.36
C LEU A 56 -8.36 -1.87 11.36
N GLN A 57 -8.49 -0.61 10.96
CA GLN A 57 -9.03 0.44 11.83
C GLN A 57 -10.51 0.22 12.14
N GLU A 58 -11.27 -0.41 11.24
CA GLU A 58 -12.69 -0.74 11.47
C GLU A 58 -12.89 -2.00 12.33
N ILE A 59 -11.86 -2.85 12.45
CA ILE A 59 -11.98 -4.20 13.04
C ILE A 59 -11.11 -4.35 14.30
N HIS A 60 -9.92 -3.75 14.30
CA HIS A 60 -8.85 -3.88 15.29
C HIS A 60 -8.16 -2.53 15.58
N SER A 61 -8.94 -1.46 15.79
CA SER A 61 -8.41 -0.08 15.97
C SER A 61 -7.31 0.06 17.03
N ASP A 62 -7.33 -0.76 18.06
CA ASP A 62 -6.31 -0.72 19.12
C ASP A 62 -5.04 -1.50 18.78
N GLN A 63 -5.13 -2.48 17.88
CA GLN A 63 -4.01 -3.35 17.51
C GLN A 63 -3.18 -2.78 16.36
N ILE A 64 -3.67 -1.77 15.63
CA ILE A 64 -2.88 -1.08 14.59
C ILE A 64 -1.76 -0.19 15.17
N TYR A 65 -1.68 -0.09 16.50
CA TYR A 65 -0.67 0.68 17.22
C TYR A 65 0.20 -0.20 18.10
N GLN A 66 1.50 0.04 18.10
CA GLN A 66 2.48 -0.61 18.98
C GLN A 66 3.24 0.43 19.80
N ASP A 67 3.77 0.03 20.95
CA ASP A 67 4.59 0.90 21.78
C ASP A 67 5.93 1.19 21.08
N LYS A 68 6.37 2.45 21.11
CA LYS A 68 7.69 2.81 20.63
C LYS A 68 8.76 2.18 21.52
N LYS A 69 9.58 1.29 20.94
CA LYS A 69 10.67 0.60 21.66
C LYS A 69 11.77 1.55 22.19
N THR A 70 11.82 2.79 21.72
CA THR A 70 12.91 3.75 22.00
C THR A 70 12.46 5.02 22.71
N SER A 71 11.18 5.18 23.08
CA SER A 71 10.73 6.38 23.78
C SER A 71 10.97 6.28 25.29
N SER A 72 11.65 7.29 25.84
CA SER A 72 11.71 7.55 27.29
C SER A 72 10.35 7.94 27.89
N HIS A 73 9.32 8.10 27.05
CA HIS A 73 7.93 8.32 27.44
C HIS A 73 7.09 7.05 27.19
N PRO A 74 6.57 6.39 28.26
CA PRO A 74 5.88 5.10 28.19
C PRO A 74 4.45 5.15 27.60
N LEU A 75 4.09 6.20 26.84
CA LEU A 75 2.77 6.37 26.24
C LEU A 75 2.81 6.73 24.74
N GLU A 76 3.99 6.82 24.14
CA GLU A 76 4.08 7.06 22.69
C GLU A 76 3.86 5.76 21.92
N ARG A 77 2.74 5.68 21.22
CA ARG A 77 2.44 4.60 20.28
C ARG A 77 2.77 5.03 18.86
N GLU A 78 3.14 4.07 18.02
CA GLU A 78 3.33 4.23 16.58
C GLU A 78 2.50 3.19 15.82
N LEU A 79 2.24 3.42 14.53
CA LEU A 79 1.57 2.43 13.70
C LEU A 79 2.43 1.16 13.59
N ILE A 80 1.78 -0.01 13.63
CA ILE A 80 2.44 -1.29 13.39
C ILE A 80 3.09 -1.32 12.01
N SER A 81 4.17 -2.09 11.83
CA SER A 81 4.83 -2.17 10.52
C SER A 81 3.92 -2.74 9.42
N PHE A 82 4.23 -2.45 8.14
CA PHE A 82 3.50 -3.01 6.98
C PHE A 82 3.31 -4.53 7.06
N LYS A 83 4.36 -5.28 7.42
CA LYS A 83 4.27 -6.73 7.57
C LYS A 83 3.37 -7.14 8.74
N ALA A 84 3.47 -6.44 9.87
CA ALA A 84 2.61 -6.72 11.02
C ALA A 84 1.14 -6.44 10.71
N ALA A 85 0.84 -5.36 9.98
CA ALA A 85 -0.51 -5.07 9.50
C ALA A 85 -1.02 -6.16 8.56
N TYR A 86 -0.19 -6.61 7.62
CA TYR A 86 -0.56 -7.70 6.72
C TYR A 86 -0.79 -9.04 7.45
N GLU A 87 0.02 -9.37 8.47
CA GLU A 87 -0.23 -10.56 9.29
C GLU A 87 -1.53 -10.43 10.10
N LEU A 88 -1.80 -9.25 10.66
CA LEU A 88 -3.05 -8.98 11.38
C LEU A 88 -4.28 -9.08 10.47
N LEU A 89 -4.16 -8.72 9.18
CA LEU A 89 -5.25 -8.88 8.20
C LEU A 89 -5.68 -10.36 8.00
N LYS A 90 -4.78 -11.31 8.31
CA LYS A 90 -4.99 -12.75 8.16
C LYS A 90 -5.51 -13.42 9.43
N THR A 91 -5.52 -12.73 10.57
CA THR A 91 -5.90 -13.34 11.84
C THR A 91 -7.41 -13.46 11.98
N ASN A 92 -7.88 -14.64 12.35
CA ASN A 92 -9.28 -14.98 12.52
C ASN A 92 -9.76 -14.70 13.96
N GLU A 93 -9.39 -13.54 14.51
CA GLU A 93 -9.95 -13.12 15.80
C GLU A 93 -11.43 -12.76 15.60
N SER A 94 -12.25 -13.01 16.63
CA SER A 94 -13.73 -13.05 16.62
C SER A 94 -14.49 -11.82 16.09
N THR A 95 -13.78 -10.78 15.63
CA THR A 95 -14.32 -9.54 15.07
C THR A 95 -14.28 -9.50 13.53
N MET A 96 -13.54 -10.41 12.87
CA MET A 96 -13.43 -10.48 11.41
C MET A 96 -14.08 -11.75 10.89
N ASP A 97 -15.34 -11.66 10.44
CA ASP A 97 -16.10 -12.81 9.91
C ASP A 97 -15.47 -13.46 8.66
N ASP A 98 -14.52 -12.76 8.01
CA ASP A 98 -13.86 -13.20 6.79
C ASP A 98 -12.44 -12.59 6.70
N PRO A 99 -11.44 -13.20 7.38
CA PRO A 99 -10.06 -12.74 7.33
C PRO A 99 -9.45 -12.93 5.95
N TYR A 100 -8.41 -12.16 5.63
CA TYR A 100 -7.71 -12.34 4.36
C TYR A 100 -7.00 -13.69 4.34
N ASN A 101 -7.30 -14.52 3.35
CA ASN A 101 -6.63 -15.80 3.15
C ASN A 101 -5.80 -15.75 1.84
N PRO A 102 -4.47 -15.64 1.91
CA PRO A 102 -3.64 -15.61 0.71
C PRO A 102 -3.72 -16.93 -0.06
N THR A 103 -3.96 -16.84 -1.37
CA THR A 103 -4.13 -18.01 -2.25
C THR A 103 -2.92 -18.28 -3.16
N GLY A 104 -1.85 -17.51 -3.03
CA GLY A 104 -0.66 -17.62 -3.87
C GLY A 104 0.57 -16.93 -3.26
N ASP A 105 1.33 -16.22 -4.07
CA ASP A 105 2.64 -15.68 -3.70
C ASP A 105 2.59 -14.40 -2.85
N GLN A 106 1.43 -14.02 -2.29
CA GLN A 106 1.27 -12.73 -1.59
C GLN A 106 2.19 -12.61 -0.38
N ASP A 107 2.34 -13.66 0.44
CA ASP A 107 3.23 -13.65 1.61
C ASP A 107 4.71 -13.41 1.23
N ILE A 108 5.15 -13.97 0.10
CA ILE A 108 6.51 -13.79 -0.42
C ILE A 108 6.66 -12.36 -0.95
N CYS A 109 5.69 -11.91 -1.74
CA CYS A 109 5.71 -10.60 -2.38
C CYS A 109 5.62 -9.44 -1.38
N VAL A 110 4.89 -9.60 -0.25
CA VAL A 110 4.88 -8.63 0.85
C VAL A 110 6.28 -8.43 1.43
N LYS A 111 7.02 -9.53 1.63
CA LYS A 111 8.40 -9.47 2.14
C LYS A 111 9.33 -8.81 1.12
N GLU A 112 9.24 -9.22 -0.14
CA GLU A 112 10.09 -8.71 -1.21
C GLU A 112 9.87 -7.22 -1.47
N ILE A 113 8.62 -6.78 -1.66
CA ILE A 113 8.35 -5.38 -1.94
C ILE A 113 8.81 -4.49 -0.79
N ASN A 114 8.63 -4.93 0.45
CA ASN A 114 9.03 -4.17 1.63
C ASN A 114 10.55 -4.12 1.80
N ASP A 115 11.21 -5.29 1.81
CA ASP A 115 12.61 -5.41 2.22
C ASP A 115 13.61 -5.23 1.09
N GLN A 116 13.28 -5.77 -0.09
CA GLN A 116 14.22 -5.88 -1.21
C GLN A 116 14.06 -4.73 -2.20
N ILE A 117 12.84 -4.22 -2.38
CA ILE A 117 12.56 -3.15 -3.37
C ILE A 117 12.41 -1.80 -2.67
N ARG A 118 11.33 -1.60 -1.91
CA ARG A 118 10.97 -0.29 -1.33
C ARG A 118 12.06 0.25 -0.39
N ASN A 119 12.62 -0.57 0.49
CA ASN A 119 13.66 -0.11 1.43
C ASN A 119 14.95 0.33 0.73
N GLN A 120 15.31 -0.29 -0.41
CA GLN A 120 16.46 0.16 -1.21
C GLN A 120 16.14 1.46 -1.96
N MET A 121 14.88 1.67 -2.31
CA MET A 121 14.41 2.82 -3.08
C MET A 121 14.18 4.08 -2.24
N MET A 122 13.69 3.91 -1.01
CA MET A 122 13.33 5.04 -0.15
C MET A 122 14.49 5.66 0.59
N HIS A 123 15.48 4.87 0.99
CA HIS A 123 16.64 5.38 1.68
C HIS A 123 17.71 5.76 0.64
N PHE A 124 18.22 6.99 0.71
CA PHE A 124 19.41 7.35 -0.04
C PHE A 124 20.59 6.55 0.49
N ARG A 125 20.89 5.44 -0.18
CA ARG A 125 22.09 4.64 0.05
C ARG A 125 23.00 4.83 -1.15
N PRO A 126 24.30 5.14 -0.95
CA PRO A 126 25.25 5.31 -2.05
C PRO A 126 25.58 3.93 -2.66
N THR A 127 24.62 3.38 -3.40
CA THR A 127 24.67 2.05 -4.01
C THR A 127 24.05 2.11 -5.40
N VAL A 128 24.67 1.43 -6.36
CA VAL A 128 24.05 1.22 -7.69
C VAL A 128 23.07 0.07 -7.57
N TRP A 129 21.81 0.33 -7.91
CA TRP A 129 20.77 -0.68 -7.97
C TRP A 129 20.23 -0.74 -9.39
N ALA A 130 20.15 -1.96 -9.94
CA ALA A 130 19.62 -2.21 -11.27
C ALA A 130 18.66 -3.40 -11.19
N SER A 131 17.54 -3.30 -11.89
CA SER A 131 16.58 -4.39 -12.02
C SER A 131 15.77 -4.19 -13.29
N GLU A 132 15.15 -5.28 -13.75
CA GLU A 132 14.30 -5.27 -14.92
C GLU A 132 12.83 -4.99 -14.52
N PRO A 133 12.01 -4.36 -15.38
CA PRO A 133 10.62 -4.03 -15.06
C PRO A 133 9.77 -5.23 -14.64
N TRP A 134 10.06 -6.42 -15.17
CA TRP A 134 9.31 -7.64 -14.83
C TRP A 134 9.44 -8.00 -13.34
N TYR A 135 10.55 -7.68 -12.69
CA TYR A 135 10.74 -7.99 -11.27
C TYR A 135 9.78 -7.19 -10.39
N PHE A 136 9.58 -5.91 -10.71
CA PHE A 136 8.59 -5.07 -10.05
C PHE A 136 7.17 -5.56 -10.30
N ALA A 137 6.87 -5.97 -11.53
CA ALA A 137 5.56 -6.51 -11.88
C ALA A 137 5.28 -7.81 -11.12
N ARG A 138 6.24 -8.74 -11.09
CA ARG A 138 6.16 -9.99 -10.33
C ARG A 138 5.92 -9.76 -8.84
N ALA A 139 6.64 -8.84 -8.22
CA ALA A 139 6.50 -8.54 -6.80
C ALA A 139 5.21 -7.76 -6.46
N SER A 140 4.68 -6.98 -7.41
CA SER A 140 3.51 -6.13 -7.16
C SER A 140 2.18 -6.83 -7.47
N TYR A 141 2.17 -7.70 -8.48
CA TYR A 141 0.92 -8.27 -9.02
C TYR A 141 0.15 -9.12 -8.01
N PRO A 142 0.76 -10.02 -7.22
CA PRO A 142 0.02 -10.75 -6.19
C PRO A 142 -0.61 -9.85 -5.13
N LEU A 143 -0.02 -8.66 -4.88
CA LEU A 143 -0.55 -7.70 -3.90
C LEU A 143 -1.80 -6.96 -4.41
N LEU A 144 -2.15 -7.10 -5.69
CA LEU A 144 -3.44 -6.64 -6.20
C LEU A 144 -4.59 -7.38 -5.53
N ASP A 145 -4.41 -8.65 -5.15
CA ASP A 145 -5.45 -9.41 -4.44
C ASP A 145 -5.66 -8.88 -3.02
N VAL A 146 -4.58 -8.46 -2.36
CA VAL A 146 -4.65 -7.78 -1.05
C VAL A 146 -5.43 -6.47 -1.18
N LEU A 147 -5.14 -5.66 -2.20
CA LEU A 147 -5.89 -4.44 -2.47
C LEU A 147 -7.35 -4.72 -2.81
N LYS A 148 -7.64 -5.72 -3.67
CA LYS A 148 -9.00 -6.13 -4.02
C LYS A 148 -9.80 -6.49 -2.78
N PHE A 149 -9.21 -7.30 -1.90
CA PHE A 149 -9.81 -7.66 -0.62
C PHE A 149 -10.08 -6.43 0.25
N CYS A 150 -9.09 -5.57 0.46
CA CYS A 150 -9.25 -4.40 1.32
C CYS A 150 -10.28 -3.39 0.77
N ILE A 151 -10.27 -3.15 -0.53
CA ILE A 151 -11.26 -2.29 -1.21
C ILE A 151 -12.66 -2.90 -1.14
N ASP A 152 -12.79 -4.23 -1.10
CA ASP A 152 -14.10 -4.84 -0.92
C ASP A 152 -14.63 -4.67 0.51
N LYS A 153 -13.78 -4.91 1.51
CA LYS A 153 -14.12 -4.88 2.94
C LYS A 153 -14.31 -3.49 3.53
N TYR A 154 -13.55 -2.51 3.08
CA TYR A 154 -13.58 -1.16 3.65
C TYR A 154 -14.89 -0.42 3.34
N ARG A 155 -15.45 0.28 4.34
CA ARG A 155 -16.67 1.08 4.18
C ARG A 155 -16.34 2.51 3.76
N PHE A 156 -16.22 2.71 2.45
CA PHE A 156 -15.99 4.04 1.86
C PHE A 156 -17.09 5.03 2.21
N LYS A 157 -16.70 6.29 2.47
CA LYS A 157 -17.64 7.38 2.76
C LYS A 157 -18.39 7.87 1.53
N ASP A 158 -17.73 7.89 0.36
CA ASP A 158 -18.24 8.45 -0.91
C ASP A 158 -17.87 7.56 -2.13
N LEU A 159 -17.65 8.16 -3.31
CA LEU A 159 -17.20 7.53 -4.56
C LEU A 159 -15.79 6.89 -4.48
N GLY A 160 -15.19 6.81 -3.29
CA GLY A 160 -13.84 6.29 -3.09
C GLY A 160 -13.68 4.85 -3.59
N LYS A 161 -14.69 3.99 -3.43
CA LYS A 161 -14.65 2.59 -3.90
C LYS A 161 -14.50 2.52 -5.42
N GLU A 162 -15.28 3.32 -6.16
CA GLU A 162 -15.23 3.34 -7.63
C GLU A 162 -13.90 3.84 -8.16
N VAL A 163 -13.34 4.89 -7.53
CA VAL A 163 -12.02 5.42 -7.88
C VAL A 163 -10.94 4.38 -7.61
N ALA A 164 -10.99 3.73 -6.45
CA ALA A 164 -10.03 2.69 -6.06
C ALA A 164 -10.06 1.50 -7.04
N LEU A 165 -11.25 0.97 -7.35
CA LEU A 165 -11.42 -0.14 -8.30
C LEU A 165 -10.94 0.24 -9.71
N ARG A 166 -11.22 1.46 -10.17
CA ARG A 166 -10.75 1.96 -11.47
C ARG A 166 -9.22 2.00 -11.54
N ASN A 167 -8.57 2.50 -10.50
CA ASN A 167 -7.12 2.56 -10.45
C ASN A 167 -6.49 1.17 -10.34
N LEU A 168 -7.08 0.30 -9.53
CA LEU A 168 -6.65 -1.09 -9.39
C LEU A 168 -6.69 -1.82 -10.75
N ALA A 169 -7.78 -1.67 -11.50
CA ALA A 169 -7.91 -2.24 -12.84
C ALA A 169 -6.86 -1.69 -13.84
N LYS A 170 -6.51 -0.41 -13.74
CA LYS A 170 -5.42 0.18 -14.55
C LYS A 170 -4.07 -0.42 -14.19
N ILE A 171 -3.75 -0.53 -12.91
CA ILE A 171 -2.49 -1.13 -12.44
C ILE A 171 -2.41 -2.57 -12.92
N GLU A 172 -3.44 -3.37 -12.70
CA GLU A 172 -3.53 -4.76 -13.15
C GLU A 172 -3.26 -4.89 -14.66
N LYS A 173 -3.93 -4.07 -15.48
CA LYS A 173 -3.74 -4.06 -16.93
C LYS A 173 -2.31 -3.73 -17.36
N ILE A 174 -1.63 -2.83 -16.66
CA ILE A 174 -0.26 -2.44 -17.02
C ILE A 174 0.72 -3.52 -16.53
N LEU A 175 0.64 -3.94 -15.27
CA LEU A 175 1.52 -4.97 -14.71
C LEU A 175 1.44 -6.29 -15.47
N ALA A 176 0.25 -6.71 -15.92
CA ALA A 176 0.06 -7.92 -16.71
C ALA A 176 0.87 -7.94 -18.02
N ARG A 177 1.28 -6.77 -18.56
CA ARG A 177 2.13 -6.69 -19.76
C ARG A 177 3.60 -6.99 -19.47
N HIS A 178 4.00 -6.90 -18.21
CA HIS A 178 5.40 -7.03 -17.77
C HIS A 178 5.66 -8.32 -17.00
N ILE A 179 4.63 -9.13 -16.71
CA ILE A 179 4.78 -10.48 -16.18
C ILE A 179 5.07 -11.40 -17.36
N LYS A 180 6.22 -12.08 -17.31
CA LYS A 180 6.62 -13.10 -18.29
C LYS A 180 6.29 -14.48 -17.78
#